data_AF-A0AAI8AV82-F1
#
_entry.id   AF-A0AAI8AV82-F1
#
_cell.length_a   1.000
_cell.length_b   1.000
_cell.length_c   1.000
_cell.angle_alpha   90.00
_cell.angle_beta   90.00
_cell.angle_gamma   90.00
#
_symmetry.space_group_name_H-M   'P 1'
#
loop_
_entity.id
_entity.type
_entity.pdbx_description
1 polymer ?
#
loop_
_entity_poly.entity_id
_entity_poly.type
_entity_poly.pdbx_seq_one_letter_code
_entity_poly.pdbx_strand_id
1 'polypeptide(L)'
;MTISRRGFIAGVALTGVVVPGALGALYVQRQRAAEEFPETPGEAVVELADTRLQQLGDTLRGIWRWTLLGKDAGLDGLPTGELELFLDVATSGRALRGYLDTPERLRGQEEPRYRVVGDLLADKPGTLRWRLFSAQARYECHIVLDEVWGRFGNAGPATLNGRIARLDRALTLPVEDNQFLALKRTFPEARERTPLNPQLLAWLTAPEHRLFHQLWHSSRDKWHKLGKDKQGALRGLGWQPGPRDRERDARGRHKDRNGSGEDFFFMHRHMLGRARALQDLPSWTRFPLPQPELERDRAGFARYFDNHDGNALPPTWLASGDADYTQWVRDIKTPDTFHGNFLVWESRYTDPEYLSTLTLGQFGSEVELGLHDWLHMRWASVPRDPSNGMPVPTARTPDDFAERWFAEQNDFLGDPFSSHVNPVFWHFHGWIDDRIEDWFHAHERLHPGEVRRLEVNGVPWFAPGRWVEVADPWLGPDTHGCSTVPGLRPGRSVEMDPETMKLALRIIYSDEDLLDKLRPKVPQRPWYARNLKVAQRSR
;
A
#
# COMPACT_ATOMS: atom_id res chain seq x y z
N MET A 1 12.04 -21.50 91.77
CA MET A 1 10.78 -22.25 91.93
C MET A 1 9.92 -22.06 90.70
N THR A 2 9.80 -23.15 89.96
CA THR A 2 8.71 -23.58 89.09
C THR A 2 7.39 -22.80 89.21
N ILE A 3 6.94 -22.19 88.10
CA ILE A 3 5.52 -22.06 87.80
C ILE A 3 5.23 -22.85 86.52
N SER A 4 4.17 -23.64 86.64
CA SER A 4 3.81 -24.81 85.85
C SER A 4 3.06 -24.46 84.55
N ARG A 5 3.40 -25.24 83.53
CA ARG A 5 3.00 -25.23 82.11
C ARG A 5 1.55 -25.68 81.82
N ARG A 6 0.56 -25.34 82.64
CA ARG A 6 -0.85 -25.79 82.38
C ARG A 6 -1.94 -24.71 82.37
N GLY A 7 -1.61 -23.44 82.63
CA GLY A 7 -2.56 -22.32 82.45
C GLY A 7 -2.53 -21.64 81.07
N PHE A 8 -1.47 -21.85 80.27
CA PHE A 8 -1.24 -21.04 79.07
C PHE A 8 -1.75 -21.66 77.75
N ILE A 9 -2.14 -22.95 77.75
CA ILE A 9 -2.55 -23.66 76.53
C ILE A 9 -4.06 -23.57 76.26
N ALA A 10 -4.89 -23.22 77.25
CA ALA A 10 -6.33 -23.06 77.04
C ALA A 10 -6.73 -21.68 76.46
N GLY A 11 -5.87 -20.66 76.58
CA GLY A 11 -6.14 -19.30 76.10
C GLY A 11 -5.73 -19.00 74.65
N VAL A 12 -4.91 -19.86 74.03
CA VAL A 12 -4.36 -19.61 72.68
C VAL A 12 -5.02 -20.48 71.60
N ALA A 13 -5.77 -21.52 71.97
CA ALA A 13 -6.44 -22.39 71.00
C ALA A 13 -7.81 -21.85 70.50
N LEU A 14 -8.42 -20.87 71.18
CA LEU A 14 -9.74 -20.33 70.80
C LEU A 14 -9.71 -18.99 70.06
N THR A 15 -8.55 -18.34 69.95
CA THR A 15 -8.41 -17.05 69.22
C THR A 15 -7.70 -17.19 67.87
N GLY A 16 -7.10 -18.35 67.57
CA GLY A 16 -6.26 -18.55 66.39
C GLY A 16 -6.97 -18.96 65.09
N VAL A 17 -8.22 -19.44 65.14
CA VAL A 17 -8.91 -19.98 63.93
C VAL A 17 -10.19 -19.22 63.57
N VAL A 18 -10.84 -18.54 64.53
CA VAL A 18 -12.13 -17.90 64.26
C VAL A 18 -11.98 -16.50 63.64
N VAL A 19 -10.91 -15.76 63.98
CA VAL A 19 -10.72 -14.38 63.48
C VAL A 19 -10.23 -14.33 62.02
N PRO A 20 -9.27 -15.15 61.55
CA PRO A 20 -8.88 -15.16 60.14
C PRO A 20 -9.95 -15.78 59.24
N GLY A 21 -10.71 -16.75 59.77
CA GLY A 21 -11.83 -17.36 59.05
C GLY A 21 -13.02 -16.41 58.92
N ALA A 22 -13.37 -15.65 59.96
CA ALA A 22 -14.45 -14.67 59.90
C ALA A 22 -14.07 -13.39 59.14
N LEU A 23 -12.84 -12.90 59.27
CA LEU A 23 -12.33 -11.77 58.45
C LEU A 23 -12.07 -12.19 57.00
N GLY A 24 -11.56 -13.40 56.77
CA GLY A 24 -11.40 -13.98 55.44
C GLY A 24 -12.74 -14.28 54.77
N ALA A 25 -13.72 -14.78 55.52
CA ALA A 25 -15.10 -14.94 55.03
C ALA A 25 -15.76 -13.58 54.79
N LEU A 26 -15.57 -12.56 55.64
CA LEU A 26 -16.05 -11.19 55.40
C LEU A 26 -15.33 -10.51 54.22
N TYR A 27 -14.05 -10.81 53.96
CA TYR A 27 -13.29 -10.28 52.85
C TYR A 27 -13.66 -10.97 51.53
N VAL A 28 -13.84 -12.29 51.54
CA VAL A 28 -14.36 -13.06 50.39
C VAL A 28 -15.85 -12.79 50.18
N GLN A 29 -16.63 -12.50 51.22
CA GLN A 29 -18.03 -12.09 51.11
C GLN A 29 -18.16 -10.62 50.71
N ARG A 30 -17.21 -9.74 51.09
CA ARG A 30 -17.09 -8.39 50.50
C ARG A 30 -16.60 -8.41 49.07
N GLN A 31 -15.68 -9.31 48.70
CA GLN A 31 -15.31 -9.49 47.29
C GLN A 31 -16.47 -10.12 46.52
N ARG A 32 -17.22 -11.08 47.08
CA ARG A 32 -18.42 -11.65 46.44
C ARG A 32 -19.62 -10.70 46.42
N ALA A 33 -19.74 -9.77 47.37
CA ALA A 33 -20.72 -8.70 47.36
C ALA A 33 -20.28 -7.49 46.51
N ALA A 34 -18.97 -7.26 46.38
CA ALA A 34 -18.39 -6.35 45.38
C ALA A 34 -18.41 -6.97 43.97
N GLU A 35 -18.48 -8.31 43.85
CA GLU A 35 -18.78 -9.04 42.61
C GLU A 35 -20.26 -8.95 42.24
N GLU A 36 -21.16 -8.55 43.16
CA GLU A 36 -22.59 -8.36 42.86
C GLU A 36 -22.80 -7.14 41.93
N PHE A 37 -21.87 -6.17 41.97
CA PHE A 37 -21.79 -5.06 41.04
C PHE A 37 -20.33 -4.79 40.66
N PRO A 38 -19.82 -5.36 39.54
CA PRO A 38 -18.44 -5.16 39.12
C PRO A 38 -18.12 -3.66 38.99
N GLU A 39 -16.98 -3.25 39.54
CA GLU A 39 -16.49 -1.87 39.41
C GLU A 39 -16.34 -1.50 37.93
N THR A 40 -16.98 -0.40 37.53
CA THR A 40 -16.82 0.16 36.18
C THR A 40 -15.46 0.83 36.03
N PRO A 41 -14.95 1.05 34.80
CA PRO A 41 -13.75 1.86 34.59
C PRO A 41 -13.84 3.23 35.28
N GLY A 42 -12.76 3.68 35.92
CA GLY A 42 -12.71 4.94 36.66
C GLY A 42 -12.80 6.18 35.76
N GLU A 43 -12.09 6.15 34.63
CA GLU A 43 -12.07 7.21 33.64
C GLU A 43 -11.94 6.64 32.23
N ALA A 44 -12.38 7.42 31.23
CA ALA A 44 -12.12 7.11 29.83
C ALA A 44 -10.66 7.44 29.49
N VAL A 45 -10.03 6.58 28.69
CA VAL A 45 -8.72 6.83 28.09
C VAL A 45 -8.86 6.93 26.57
N VAL A 46 -7.86 7.52 25.91
CA VAL A 46 -7.83 7.55 24.44
C VAL A 46 -7.57 6.14 23.93
N GLU A 47 -8.59 5.52 23.34
CA GLU A 47 -8.52 4.16 22.80
C GLU A 47 -8.59 4.19 21.27
N LEU A 48 -7.43 4.03 20.63
CA LEU A 48 -7.34 3.88 19.18
C LEU A 48 -7.50 2.42 18.77
N ALA A 49 -7.98 2.19 17.54
CA ALA A 49 -8.05 0.85 16.97
C ALA A 49 -6.66 0.19 16.93
N ASP A 50 -6.56 -1.04 17.44
CA ASP A 50 -5.39 -1.90 17.27
C ASP A 50 -5.28 -2.38 15.82
N THR A 51 -4.21 -3.12 15.48
CA THR A 51 -3.97 -3.61 14.12
C THR A 51 -5.13 -4.48 13.60
N ARG A 52 -5.78 -5.27 14.46
CA ARG A 52 -6.89 -6.14 14.06
C ARG A 52 -8.13 -5.31 13.71
N LEU A 53 -8.49 -4.36 14.56
CA LEU A 53 -9.63 -3.46 14.32
C LEU A 53 -9.38 -2.55 13.12
N GLN A 54 -8.14 -2.11 12.92
CA GLN A 54 -7.73 -1.37 11.73
C GLN A 54 -7.96 -2.18 10.45
N GLN A 55 -7.54 -3.45 10.43
CA GLN A 55 -7.76 -4.35 9.30
C GLN A 55 -9.25 -4.61 9.06
N LEU A 56 -10.03 -4.83 10.12
CA LEU A 56 -11.49 -4.97 10.03
C LEU A 56 -12.13 -3.70 9.45
N GLY A 57 -11.72 -2.52 9.91
CA GLY A 57 -12.19 -1.24 9.39
C GLY A 57 -11.85 -1.06 7.92
N ASP A 58 -10.64 -1.43 7.50
CA ASP A 58 -10.24 -1.45 6.10
C ASP A 58 -11.12 -2.43 5.28
N THR A 59 -11.46 -3.61 5.83
CA THR A 59 -12.35 -4.59 5.20
C THR A 59 -13.77 -4.07 5.05
N LEU A 60 -14.30 -3.34 6.02
CA LEU A 60 -15.66 -2.79 5.98
C LEU A 60 -15.77 -1.56 5.08
N ARG A 61 -14.74 -0.72 5.01
CA ARG A 61 -14.76 0.54 4.26
C ARG A 61 -15.01 0.29 2.77
N GLY A 62 -16.02 0.97 2.22
CA GLY A 62 -16.33 0.95 0.78
C GLY A 62 -17.83 0.89 0.48
N ILE A 63 -18.12 0.49 -0.76
CA ILE A 63 -19.48 0.37 -1.29
C ILE A 63 -19.87 -1.10 -1.37
N TRP A 64 -21.09 -1.41 -0.93
CA TRP A 64 -21.63 -2.75 -0.87
C TRP A 64 -22.96 -2.79 -1.60
N ARG A 65 -23.16 -3.79 -2.45
CA ARG A 65 -24.49 -4.08 -3.03
C ARG A 65 -25.31 -4.81 -1.99
N TRP A 66 -26.48 -4.29 -1.64
CA TRP A 66 -27.36 -4.82 -0.60
C TRP A 66 -28.54 -5.57 -1.21
N THR A 67 -28.82 -6.76 -0.71
CA THR A 67 -29.94 -7.60 -1.14
C THR A 67 -30.70 -8.09 0.09
N LEU A 68 -32.01 -7.80 0.13
CA LEU A 68 -32.90 -8.28 1.19
C LEU A 68 -33.33 -9.73 0.90
N LEU A 69 -33.43 -10.53 1.95
CA LEU A 69 -33.72 -11.96 1.90
C LEU A 69 -34.69 -12.35 3.02
N GLY A 70 -35.50 -13.40 2.79
CA GLY A 70 -36.46 -13.92 3.75
C GLY A 70 -37.90 -13.48 3.48
N LYS A 71 -38.85 -14.06 4.21
CA LYS A 71 -40.29 -13.83 4.02
C LYS A 71 -40.74 -12.43 4.46
N ASP A 72 -40.07 -11.89 5.47
CA ASP A 72 -40.37 -10.58 6.06
C ASP A 72 -39.36 -9.51 5.59
N ALA A 73 -38.67 -9.78 4.49
CA ALA A 73 -37.63 -8.95 3.89
C ALA A 73 -38.14 -7.56 3.52
N GLY A 74 -37.63 -6.51 4.17
CA GLY A 74 -38.08 -5.15 3.91
C GLY A 74 -37.45 -4.09 4.82
N LEU A 75 -37.41 -2.86 4.31
CA LEU A 75 -37.07 -1.65 5.05
C LEU A 75 -38.06 -0.53 4.70
N ASP A 76 -38.58 0.16 5.71
CA ASP A 76 -39.67 1.11 5.53
C ASP A 76 -39.24 2.29 4.62
N GLY A 77 -39.93 2.45 3.49
CA GLY A 77 -39.69 3.52 2.53
C GLY A 77 -38.51 3.31 1.59
N LEU A 78 -37.93 2.11 1.55
CA LEU A 78 -37.00 1.69 0.49
C LEU A 78 -37.70 0.75 -0.50
N PRO A 79 -37.36 0.82 -1.80
CA PRO A 79 -37.90 -0.09 -2.79
C PRO A 79 -37.33 -1.51 -2.61
N THR A 80 -38.00 -2.49 -3.20
CA THR A 80 -37.50 -3.89 -3.30
C THR A 80 -36.41 -4.08 -4.37
N GLY A 81 -35.95 -2.99 -5.00
CA GLY A 81 -34.98 -2.98 -6.08
C GLY A 81 -33.53 -3.02 -5.61
N GLU A 82 -32.63 -2.50 -6.44
CA GLU A 82 -31.21 -2.39 -6.09
C GLU A 82 -31.00 -1.38 -4.97
N LEU A 83 -30.31 -1.82 -3.92
CA LEU A 83 -29.88 -1.00 -2.79
C LEU A 83 -28.36 -1.09 -2.67
N GLU A 84 -27.76 -0.01 -2.17
CA GLU A 84 -26.34 0.04 -1.83
C GLU A 84 -26.15 0.48 -0.38
N LEU A 85 -25.09 -0.01 0.24
CA LEU A 85 -24.64 0.35 1.57
C LEU A 85 -23.25 0.96 1.44
N PHE A 86 -23.09 2.21 1.88
CA PHE A 86 -21.78 2.86 2.00
C PHE A 86 -21.34 2.74 3.45
N LEU A 87 -20.15 2.20 3.69
CA LEU A 87 -19.56 2.06 5.02
C LEU A 87 -18.22 2.79 5.08
N ASP A 88 -17.98 3.48 6.19
CA ASP A 88 -16.72 4.14 6.49
C ASP A 88 -16.29 3.94 7.95
N VAL A 89 -14.98 3.89 8.14
CA VAL A 89 -14.30 3.76 9.43
C VAL A 89 -13.05 4.64 9.34
N ALA A 90 -12.83 5.54 10.28
CA ALA A 90 -11.61 6.36 10.30
C ALA A 90 -10.35 5.49 10.46
N THR A 91 -9.19 5.98 10.00
CA THR A 91 -7.93 5.19 9.94
C THR A 91 -7.53 4.55 11.27
N SER A 92 -7.76 5.22 12.41
CA SER A 92 -7.55 4.67 13.75
C SER A 92 -8.83 4.63 14.59
N GLY A 93 -9.98 4.77 13.92
CA GLY A 93 -11.29 4.83 14.56
C GLY A 93 -11.83 3.46 14.93
N ARG A 94 -12.67 3.44 15.98
CA ARG A 94 -13.41 2.24 16.43
C ARG A 94 -14.90 2.33 16.11
N ALA A 95 -15.35 3.45 15.54
CA ALA A 95 -16.74 3.67 15.14
C ALA A 95 -16.96 3.29 13.66
N LEU A 96 -18.11 2.69 13.38
CA LEU A 96 -18.60 2.40 12.04
C LEU A 96 -19.73 3.36 11.69
N ARG A 97 -19.62 4.01 10.54
CA ARG A 97 -20.61 4.95 10.02
C ARG A 97 -20.96 4.61 8.58
N GLY A 98 -22.12 5.05 8.11
CA GLY A 98 -22.54 4.75 6.76
C GLY A 98 -23.93 5.23 6.39
N TYR A 99 -24.35 4.85 5.19
CA TYR A 99 -25.68 5.13 4.65
C TYR A 99 -26.19 3.94 3.84
N LEU A 100 -27.51 3.71 3.86
CA LEU A 100 -28.18 2.66 3.09
C LEU A 100 -29.36 3.28 2.33
N ASP A 101 -29.34 3.17 1.00
CA ASP A 101 -30.39 3.68 0.12
C ASP A 101 -30.22 3.15 -1.32
N THR A 102 -30.98 3.67 -2.28
CA THR A 102 -30.77 3.44 -3.70
C THR A 102 -29.44 4.06 -4.17
N PRO A 103 -28.81 3.49 -5.22
CA PRO A 103 -27.56 4.02 -5.78
C PRO A 103 -27.63 5.50 -6.16
N GLU A 104 -28.76 5.96 -6.70
CA GLU A 104 -28.97 7.34 -7.15
C GLU A 104 -28.99 8.29 -5.96
N ARG A 105 -29.69 7.92 -4.89
CA ARG A 105 -29.85 8.77 -3.70
C ARG A 105 -28.55 8.88 -2.91
N LEU A 106 -27.78 7.79 -2.80
CA LEU A 106 -26.45 7.83 -2.18
C LEU A 106 -25.47 8.74 -2.93
N ARG A 107 -25.59 8.85 -4.25
CA ARG A 107 -24.75 9.75 -5.06
C ARG A 107 -25.34 11.15 -5.24
N GLY A 108 -26.60 11.34 -4.84
CA GLY A 108 -27.31 12.62 -4.89
C GLY A 108 -27.04 13.51 -3.67
N GLN A 109 -27.64 14.70 -3.71
CA GLN A 109 -27.56 15.71 -2.64
C GLN A 109 -28.60 15.50 -1.53
N GLU A 110 -29.66 14.75 -1.81
CA GLU A 110 -30.70 14.46 -0.82
C GLU A 110 -30.16 13.62 0.33
N GLU A 111 -30.75 13.76 1.51
CA GLU A 111 -30.39 12.91 2.66
C GLU A 111 -30.82 11.46 2.37
N PRO A 112 -29.90 10.48 2.52
CA PRO A 112 -30.22 9.08 2.40
C PRO A 112 -31.23 8.66 3.46
N ARG A 113 -32.06 7.69 3.11
CA ARG A 113 -33.17 7.20 3.94
C ARG A 113 -32.69 6.67 5.28
N TYR A 114 -31.60 5.91 5.28
CA TYR A 114 -31.03 5.33 6.49
C TYR A 114 -29.58 5.73 6.68
N ARG A 115 -29.27 6.19 7.89
CA ARG A 115 -27.91 6.33 8.39
C ARG A 115 -27.52 5.09 9.18
N VAL A 116 -26.31 4.59 8.95
CA VAL A 116 -25.72 3.46 9.66
C VAL A 116 -24.86 3.98 10.79
N VAL A 117 -25.04 3.44 11.99
CA VAL A 117 -24.24 3.75 13.18
C VAL A 117 -23.92 2.48 13.94
N GLY A 118 -22.64 2.21 14.13
CA GLY A 118 -22.17 1.09 14.93
C GLY A 118 -20.75 1.35 15.43
N ASP A 119 -20.15 0.29 15.94
CA ASP A 119 -18.79 0.28 16.45
C ASP A 119 -18.18 -1.10 16.19
N LEU A 120 -16.86 -1.16 16.20
CA LEU A 120 -16.10 -2.39 15.94
C LEU A 120 -15.84 -3.18 17.23
N LEU A 121 -16.50 -2.83 18.33
CA LEU A 121 -16.35 -3.50 19.62
C LEU A 121 -17.29 -4.69 19.62
N ALA A 122 -16.76 -5.85 19.25
CA ALA A 122 -17.55 -7.06 19.23
C ALA A 122 -17.51 -7.75 20.59
N ASP A 123 -18.69 -8.02 21.17
CA ASP A 123 -18.83 -8.90 22.34
C ASP A 123 -18.41 -10.35 22.02
N LYS A 124 -18.51 -10.74 20.75
CA LYS A 124 -18.15 -12.07 20.24
C LYS A 124 -17.30 -11.96 18.97
N PRO A 125 -16.18 -12.71 18.88
CA PRO A 125 -15.36 -12.74 17.67
C PRO A 125 -16.17 -13.09 16.42
N GLY A 126 -15.94 -12.36 15.32
CA GLY A 126 -16.57 -12.63 14.01
C GLY A 126 -18.01 -12.09 13.85
N THR A 127 -18.52 -11.36 14.85
CA THR A 127 -19.84 -10.71 14.76
C THR A 127 -19.72 -9.19 14.80
N LEU A 128 -20.59 -8.51 14.07
CA LEU A 128 -20.71 -7.06 14.06
C LEU A 128 -22.16 -6.68 14.34
N ARG A 129 -22.35 -5.49 14.92
CA ARG A 129 -23.67 -4.93 15.17
C ARG A 129 -23.68 -3.46 14.80
N TRP A 130 -24.70 -3.07 14.04
CA TRP A 130 -24.97 -1.66 13.79
C TRP A 130 -26.47 -1.40 13.80
N ARG A 131 -26.83 -0.12 13.83
CA ARG A 131 -28.20 0.35 13.83
C ARG A 131 -28.44 1.15 12.55
N LEU A 132 -29.62 1.00 11.97
CA LEU A 132 -30.11 1.83 10.87
C LEU A 132 -31.10 2.83 11.45
N PHE A 133 -30.82 4.11 11.24
CA PHE A 133 -31.66 5.21 11.70
C PHE A 133 -32.27 5.95 10.52
N SER A 134 -33.59 6.06 10.52
CA SER A 134 -34.31 7.07 9.76
C SER A 134 -35.13 7.95 10.72
N ALA A 135 -35.78 8.98 10.18
CA ALA A 135 -36.67 9.82 10.98
C ALA A 135 -37.90 9.07 11.50
N GLN A 136 -38.29 7.95 10.87
CA GLN A 136 -39.53 7.22 11.19
C GLN A 136 -39.30 5.79 11.70
N ALA A 137 -38.18 5.16 11.37
CA ALA A 137 -37.93 3.76 11.67
C ALA A 137 -36.51 3.54 12.22
N ARG A 138 -36.37 2.53 13.08
CA ARG A 138 -35.10 2.14 13.68
C ARG A 138 -34.96 0.63 13.60
N TYR A 139 -33.85 0.19 13.02
CA TYR A 139 -33.53 -1.23 12.93
C TYR A 139 -32.20 -1.51 13.60
N GLU A 140 -32.08 -2.74 14.07
CA GLU A 140 -30.83 -3.33 14.51
C GLU A 140 -30.41 -4.42 13.53
N CYS A 141 -29.14 -4.39 13.15
CA CYS A 141 -28.54 -5.39 12.29
C CYS A 141 -27.51 -6.20 13.09
N HIS A 142 -27.63 -7.52 13.01
CA HIS A 142 -26.63 -8.48 13.51
C HIS A 142 -25.96 -9.12 12.30
N ILE A 143 -24.64 -8.98 12.19
CA ILE A 143 -23.89 -9.28 10.98
C ILE A 143 -22.77 -10.28 11.27
N VAL A 144 -22.54 -11.17 10.31
CA VAL A 144 -21.36 -12.02 10.21
C VAL A 144 -20.63 -11.64 8.92
N LEU A 145 -19.33 -11.34 9.06
CA LEU A 145 -18.43 -11.13 7.93
C LEU A 145 -17.91 -12.48 7.47
N ASP A 146 -18.11 -12.80 6.19
CA ASP A 146 -17.54 -13.99 5.59
C ASP A 146 -16.10 -13.70 5.13
N GLU A 147 -15.16 -14.54 5.58
CA GLU A 147 -13.72 -14.37 5.41
C GLU A 147 -13.12 -15.33 4.36
N VAL A 148 -13.89 -15.78 3.36
CA VAL A 148 -13.36 -16.62 2.25
C VAL A 148 -12.04 -16.07 1.68
N TRP A 149 -11.90 -14.75 1.60
CA TRP A 149 -10.69 -14.05 1.15
C TRP A 149 -9.92 -13.33 2.28
N GLY A 150 -10.32 -13.52 3.54
CA GLY A 150 -9.79 -12.81 4.71
C GLY A 150 -8.28 -12.94 4.88
N ARG A 151 -7.69 -14.07 4.46
CA ARG A 151 -6.23 -14.29 4.47
C ARG A 151 -5.43 -13.31 3.61
N PHE A 152 -6.08 -12.63 2.66
CA PHE A 152 -5.46 -11.63 1.78
C PHE A 152 -5.92 -10.20 2.09
N GLY A 153 -6.72 -9.98 3.14
CA GLY A 153 -7.31 -8.68 3.47
C GLY A 153 -8.29 -8.20 2.40
N ASN A 154 -8.17 -6.94 1.97
CA ASN A 154 -9.05 -6.34 0.95
C ASN A 154 -8.72 -6.72 -0.50
N ALA A 155 -7.85 -7.71 -0.71
CA ALA A 155 -7.44 -8.16 -2.04
C ALA A 155 -8.52 -8.96 -2.79
N GLY A 156 -9.59 -9.38 -2.11
CA GLY A 156 -10.68 -10.18 -2.68
C GLY A 156 -12.08 -9.64 -2.33
N PRO A 157 -13.14 -10.25 -2.87
CA PRO A 157 -14.51 -9.88 -2.52
C PRO A 157 -14.77 -10.19 -1.04
N ALA A 158 -15.66 -9.40 -0.43
CA ALA A 158 -16.11 -9.60 0.93
C ALA A 158 -17.64 -9.64 0.96
N THR A 159 -18.19 -10.43 1.87
CA THR A 159 -19.63 -10.63 1.98
C THR A 159 -20.05 -10.44 3.44
N LEU A 160 -21.10 -9.66 3.65
CA LEU A 160 -21.76 -9.51 4.94
C LEU A 160 -23.09 -10.23 4.88
N ASN A 161 -23.31 -11.14 5.81
CA ASN A 161 -24.59 -11.80 6.00
C ASN A 161 -25.19 -11.28 7.29
N GLY A 162 -26.45 -10.86 7.29
CA GLY A 162 -27.03 -10.35 8.51
C GLY A 162 -28.54 -10.52 8.63
N ARG A 163 -29.01 -10.34 9.87
CA ARG A 163 -30.42 -10.29 10.24
C ARG A 163 -30.79 -8.87 10.63
N ILE A 164 -32.01 -8.48 10.28
CA ILE A 164 -32.57 -7.16 10.56
C ILE A 164 -33.71 -7.34 11.56
N ALA A 165 -33.65 -6.61 12.66
CA ALA A 165 -34.71 -6.58 13.67
C ALA A 165 -35.26 -5.15 13.80
N ARG A 166 -36.59 -5.03 13.73
CA ARG A 166 -37.30 -3.79 14.06
C ARG A 166 -37.17 -3.49 15.56
N LEU A 167 -36.65 -2.32 15.91
CA LEU A 167 -36.48 -1.92 17.32
C LEU A 167 -37.79 -1.50 18.00
N ASP A 168 -38.83 -1.20 17.22
CA ASP A 168 -40.19 -0.91 17.71
C ASP A 168 -41.03 -2.18 17.93
N ARG A 169 -40.50 -3.36 17.59
CA ARG A 169 -41.18 -4.65 17.73
C ARG A 169 -40.82 -5.32 19.06
N ALA A 170 -41.83 -5.81 19.78
CA ALA A 170 -41.62 -6.53 21.04
C ALA A 170 -40.87 -7.86 20.82
N LEU A 171 -39.87 -8.13 21.67
CA LEU A 171 -39.07 -9.36 21.64
C LEU A 171 -39.86 -10.65 21.97
N THR A 172 -41.08 -10.51 22.50
CA THR A 172 -41.98 -11.63 22.79
C THR A 172 -42.71 -12.16 21.56
N LEU A 173 -42.69 -11.41 20.46
CA LEU A 173 -43.28 -11.84 19.19
C LEU A 173 -42.34 -12.81 18.47
N PRO A 174 -42.87 -13.64 17.55
CA PRO A 174 -42.03 -14.47 16.69
C PRO A 174 -40.98 -13.63 15.95
N VAL A 175 -39.76 -14.17 15.87
CA VAL A 175 -38.63 -13.59 15.15
C VAL A 175 -38.98 -13.48 13.67
N GLU A 176 -38.83 -12.29 13.11
CA GLU A 176 -39.04 -12.05 11.69
C GLU A 176 -37.95 -12.73 10.85
N ASP A 177 -38.34 -13.27 9.72
CA ASP A 177 -37.42 -13.75 8.68
C ASP A 177 -37.02 -12.58 7.77
N ASN A 178 -36.33 -11.59 8.35
CA ASN A 178 -35.82 -10.41 7.66
C ASN A 178 -34.29 -10.43 7.69
N GLN A 179 -33.70 -10.77 6.55
CA GLN A 179 -32.27 -10.99 6.39
C GLN A 179 -31.71 -10.14 5.26
N PHE A 180 -30.39 -10.02 5.20
CA PHE A 180 -29.72 -9.40 4.08
C PHE A 180 -28.40 -10.07 3.74
N LEU A 181 -28.01 -9.89 2.49
CA LEU A 181 -26.70 -10.16 1.95
C LEU A 181 -26.14 -8.85 1.42
N ALA A 182 -24.93 -8.47 1.85
CA ALA A 182 -24.21 -7.35 1.26
C ALA A 182 -22.90 -7.82 0.63
N LEU A 183 -22.73 -7.58 -0.66
CA LEU A 183 -21.51 -7.94 -1.41
C LEU A 183 -20.67 -6.70 -1.66
N LYS A 184 -19.41 -6.69 -1.21
CA LYS A 184 -18.50 -5.57 -1.43
C LYS A 184 -18.24 -5.41 -2.92
N ARG A 185 -18.37 -4.18 -3.43
CA ARG A 185 -17.96 -3.87 -4.80
C ARG A 185 -16.43 -3.97 -4.90
N THR A 186 -15.96 -4.69 -5.91
CA THR A 186 -14.52 -4.77 -6.21
C THR A 186 -14.01 -3.39 -6.58
N PHE A 187 -12.86 -3.02 -6.03
CA PHE A 187 -12.18 -1.78 -6.37
C PHE A 187 -11.62 -1.87 -7.80
N PRO A 188 -12.02 -0.99 -8.73
CA PRO A 188 -11.55 -1.04 -10.12
C PRO A 188 -10.05 -0.75 -10.25
N GLU A 189 -9.33 -1.54 -11.03
CA GLU A 189 -7.89 -1.34 -11.22
C GLU A 189 -7.60 -0.20 -12.20
N ALA A 190 -6.43 0.46 -12.09
CA ALA A 190 -6.12 1.66 -12.89
C ALA A 190 -6.24 1.43 -14.41
N ARG A 191 -5.81 0.27 -14.91
CA ARG A 191 -5.95 -0.12 -16.33
C ARG A 191 -7.39 -0.16 -16.85
N GLU A 192 -8.38 -0.33 -15.96
CA GLU A 192 -9.81 -0.34 -16.31
C GLU A 192 -10.40 1.07 -16.43
N ARG A 193 -9.65 2.11 -16.02
CA ARG A 193 -10.11 3.50 -15.94
C ARG A 193 -9.32 4.42 -16.87
N THR A 194 -8.02 4.17 -16.97
CA THR A 194 -7.10 4.89 -17.87
C THR A 194 -6.37 3.87 -18.75
N PRO A 195 -7.06 3.24 -19.72
CA PRO A 195 -6.46 2.19 -20.53
C PRO A 195 -5.32 2.73 -21.40
N LEU A 196 -4.26 1.91 -21.52
CA LEU A 196 -3.19 2.16 -22.49
C LEU A 196 -3.62 1.63 -23.85
N ASN A 197 -3.31 2.37 -24.91
CA ASN A 197 -3.64 1.97 -26.27
C ASN A 197 -2.83 0.72 -26.66
N PRO A 198 -3.31 -0.07 -27.63
CA PRO A 198 -2.68 -1.35 -27.97
C PRO A 198 -1.20 -1.24 -28.38
N GLN A 199 -0.80 -0.14 -29.02
CA GLN A 199 0.58 0.04 -29.48
C GLN A 199 1.54 0.29 -28.31
N LEU A 200 1.17 1.19 -27.39
CA LEU A 200 1.91 1.43 -26.17
C LEU A 200 1.95 0.15 -25.32
N LEU A 201 0.81 -0.49 -25.08
CA LEU A 201 0.73 -1.71 -24.28
C LEU A 201 1.58 -2.86 -24.84
N ALA A 202 1.60 -3.05 -26.17
CA ALA A 202 2.44 -4.06 -26.80
C ALA A 202 3.94 -3.78 -26.61
N TRP A 203 4.36 -2.51 -26.65
CA TRP A 203 5.76 -2.15 -26.36
C TRP A 203 6.09 -2.40 -24.88
N LEU A 204 5.19 -2.06 -23.96
CA LEU A 204 5.44 -2.17 -22.53
C LEU A 204 5.44 -3.62 -22.02
N THR A 205 4.61 -4.47 -22.60
CA THR A 205 4.49 -5.88 -22.23
C THR A 205 5.51 -6.78 -22.93
N ALA A 206 6.19 -6.26 -23.95
CA ALA A 206 7.24 -6.97 -24.67
C ALA A 206 8.33 -7.50 -23.69
N PRO A 207 8.77 -8.76 -23.85
CA PRO A 207 9.79 -9.33 -22.97
C PRO A 207 11.05 -8.47 -22.85
N GLU A 208 11.46 -7.85 -23.95
CA GLU A 208 12.63 -6.99 -23.99
C GLU A 208 12.49 -5.80 -23.03
N HIS A 209 11.33 -5.14 -23.02
CA HIS A 209 11.13 -3.93 -22.23
C HIS A 209 10.96 -4.25 -20.74
N ARG A 210 10.22 -5.32 -20.41
CA ARG A 210 10.07 -5.79 -19.02
C ARG A 210 11.41 -6.18 -18.40
N LEU A 211 12.21 -6.97 -19.14
CA LEU A 211 13.53 -7.40 -18.69
C LEU A 211 14.52 -6.24 -18.61
N PHE A 212 14.48 -5.32 -19.58
CA PHE A 212 15.29 -4.11 -19.57
C PHE A 212 15.06 -3.30 -18.30
N HIS A 213 13.80 -2.97 -18.01
CA HIS A 213 13.46 -2.13 -16.86
C HIS A 213 13.83 -2.81 -15.53
N GLN A 214 13.53 -4.11 -15.41
CA GLN A 214 13.93 -4.89 -14.23
C GLN A 214 15.46 -4.93 -14.06
N LEU A 215 16.21 -5.22 -15.13
CA LEU A 215 17.66 -5.38 -15.07
C LEU A 215 18.39 -4.04 -14.87
N TRP A 216 17.89 -2.97 -15.48
CA TRP A 216 18.40 -1.61 -15.28
C TRP A 216 18.35 -1.23 -13.79
N HIS A 217 17.21 -1.43 -13.14
CA HIS A 217 17.08 -1.22 -11.69
C HIS A 217 17.94 -2.21 -10.90
N SER A 218 17.91 -3.50 -11.27
CA SER A 218 18.61 -4.55 -10.53
C SER A 218 20.13 -4.32 -10.50
N SER A 219 20.71 -3.94 -11.63
CA SER A 219 22.15 -3.69 -11.76
C SER A 219 22.58 -2.54 -10.85
N ARG A 220 21.94 -1.36 -10.97
CA ARG A 220 22.23 -0.17 -10.16
C ARG A 220 22.04 -0.41 -8.66
N ASP A 221 20.92 -1.02 -8.29
CA ASP A 221 20.53 -1.17 -6.90
C ASP A 221 21.37 -2.21 -6.15
N LYS A 222 21.82 -3.27 -6.84
CA LYS A 222 22.56 -4.38 -6.23
C LYS A 222 24.07 -4.24 -6.37
N TRP A 223 24.59 -3.43 -7.30
CA TRP A 223 26.02 -3.33 -7.61
C TRP A 223 26.94 -3.28 -6.38
N HIS A 224 26.61 -2.42 -5.41
CA HIS A 224 27.39 -2.22 -4.17
C HIS A 224 27.44 -3.45 -3.24
N LYS A 225 26.61 -4.47 -3.47
CA LYS A 225 26.55 -5.74 -2.71
C LYS A 225 27.05 -6.95 -3.51
N LEU A 226 27.33 -6.79 -4.81
CA LEU A 226 27.79 -7.90 -5.65
C LEU A 226 29.29 -8.16 -5.43
N GLY A 227 29.66 -9.44 -5.29
CA GLY A 227 31.05 -9.87 -5.34
C GLY A 227 31.72 -9.54 -6.69
N LYS A 228 33.06 -9.52 -6.71
CA LYS A 228 33.84 -9.12 -7.89
C LYS A 228 33.61 -10.00 -9.12
N ASP A 229 33.37 -11.29 -8.92
CA ASP A 229 33.08 -12.22 -10.02
C ASP A 229 31.76 -11.88 -10.71
N LYS A 230 30.72 -11.56 -9.94
CA LYS A 230 29.42 -11.12 -10.48
C LYS A 230 29.50 -9.76 -11.16
N GLN A 231 30.25 -8.81 -10.58
CA GLN A 231 30.54 -7.53 -11.23
C GLN A 231 31.27 -7.75 -12.57
N GLY A 232 32.27 -8.64 -12.60
CA GLY A 232 33.00 -9.04 -13.80
C GLY A 232 32.10 -9.68 -14.85
N ALA A 233 31.18 -10.56 -14.44
CA ALA A 233 30.22 -11.18 -15.34
C ALA A 233 29.25 -10.16 -15.95
N LEU A 234 28.70 -9.23 -15.15
CA LEU A 234 27.84 -8.16 -15.67
C LEU A 234 28.58 -7.23 -16.63
N ARG A 235 29.85 -6.90 -16.37
CA ARG A 235 30.71 -6.17 -17.31
C ARG A 235 30.97 -6.95 -18.59
N GLY A 236 31.07 -8.28 -18.52
CA GLY A 236 31.17 -9.15 -19.68
C GLY A 236 29.90 -9.15 -20.54
N LEU A 237 28.74 -8.96 -19.91
CA LEU A 237 27.44 -8.83 -20.57
C LEU A 237 27.07 -7.40 -20.96
N GLY A 238 27.95 -6.41 -20.72
CA GLY A 238 27.67 -4.99 -21.02
C GLY A 238 26.57 -4.35 -20.13
N TRP A 239 26.24 -4.98 -19.00
CA TRP A 239 25.14 -4.60 -18.11
C TRP A 239 25.59 -3.99 -16.78
N GLN A 240 26.85 -3.57 -16.68
CA GLN A 240 27.33 -2.79 -15.55
C GLN A 240 26.66 -1.40 -15.52
N PRO A 241 26.34 -0.84 -14.33
CA PRO A 241 25.60 0.42 -14.25
C PRO A 241 26.53 1.61 -14.50
N GLY A 242 26.43 2.21 -15.69
CA GLY A 242 27.29 3.33 -16.12
C GLY A 242 28.62 2.89 -16.74
N PRO A 243 29.63 3.78 -16.76
CA PRO A 243 30.91 3.52 -17.38
C PRO A 243 31.64 2.34 -16.74
N ARG A 244 32.25 1.51 -17.59
CA ARG A 244 33.04 0.37 -17.17
C ARG A 244 34.17 0.82 -16.23
N ASP A 245 34.35 0.09 -15.13
CA ASP A 245 35.32 0.34 -14.06
C ASP A 245 35.13 1.66 -13.29
N ARG A 246 34.08 2.42 -13.61
CA ARG A 246 33.61 3.62 -12.91
C ARG A 246 32.10 3.58 -12.73
N GLU A 247 31.60 2.40 -12.36
CA GLU A 247 30.18 2.14 -12.26
C GLU A 247 29.51 2.99 -11.17
N ARG A 248 28.26 3.36 -11.41
CA ARG A 248 27.44 4.24 -10.58
C ARG A 248 26.36 3.45 -9.86
N ASP A 249 26.70 2.90 -8.71
CA ASP A 249 25.72 2.22 -7.86
C ASP A 249 24.69 3.21 -7.27
N ALA A 250 23.42 2.81 -7.21
CA ALA A 250 22.34 3.70 -6.76
C ALA A 250 22.04 3.62 -5.26
N ARG A 251 22.65 2.67 -4.53
CA ARG A 251 22.30 2.39 -3.12
C ARG A 251 23.49 2.18 -2.19
N GLY A 252 24.72 2.30 -2.68
CA GLY A 252 25.91 2.24 -1.84
C GLY A 252 26.21 3.56 -1.14
N ARG A 253 27.43 3.63 -0.59
CA ARG A 253 27.84 4.72 0.32
C ARG A 253 27.84 6.09 -0.35
N HIS A 254 28.16 6.15 -1.64
CA HIS A 254 28.37 7.40 -2.40
C HIS A 254 27.27 7.65 -3.44
N LYS A 255 26.11 7.02 -3.29
CA LYS A 255 24.97 7.11 -4.21
C LYS A 255 24.51 8.55 -4.51
N ASP A 256 24.74 9.48 -3.58
CA ASP A 256 24.37 10.90 -3.70
C ASP A 256 25.42 11.74 -4.45
N ARG A 257 26.59 11.18 -4.81
CA ARG A 257 27.72 11.96 -5.38
C ARG A 257 28.46 11.25 -6.50
N ASN A 258 27.86 10.19 -7.05
CA ASN A 258 28.48 9.38 -8.10
C ASN A 258 27.76 9.53 -9.46
N GLY A 259 26.79 10.44 -9.60
CA GLY A 259 26.00 10.62 -10.83
C GLY A 259 24.84 9.63 -11.00
N SER A 260 24.62 8.69 -10.08
CA SER A 260 23.55 7.69 -10.22
C SER A 260 22.14 8.29 -10.25
N GLY A 261 21.91 9.44 -9.61
CA GLY A 261 20.64 10.16 -9.69
C GLY A 261 20.34 10.76 -11.07
N GLU A 262 21.38 11.13 -11.82
CA GLU A 262 21.22 11.60 -13.21
C GLU A 262 20.81 10.45 -14.13
N ASP A 263 21.39 9.25 -13.92
CA ASP A 263 20.96 8.04 -14.63
C ASP A 263 19.46 7.77 -14.40
N PHE A 264 18.98 7.93 -13.16
CA PHE A 264 17.57 7.76 -12.79
C PHE A 264 16.67 8.74 -13.54
N PHE A 265 16.92 10.04 -13.45
CA PHE A 265 16.07 11.01 -14.12
C PHE A 265 16.11 10.86 -15.64
N PHE A 266 17.30 10.68 -16.21
CA PHE A 266 17.45 10.60 -17.66
C PHE A 266 16.78 9.37 -18.26
N MET A 267 16.91 8.19 -17.63
CA MET A 267 16.28 6.96 -18.12
C MET A 267 14.75 7.10 -18.15
N HIS A 268 14.16 7.64 -17.08
CA HIS A 268 12.71 7.84 -17.01
C HIS A 268 12.22 8.94 -17.97
N ARG A 269 12.96 10.05 -18.14
CA ARG A 269 12.66 11.09 -19.14
C ARG A 269 12.70 10.53 -20.57
N HIS A 270 13.73 9.74 -20.89
CA HIS A 270 13.82 9.04 -22.18
C HIS A 270 12.63 8.11 -22.39
N MET A 271 12.24 7.35 -21.37
CA MET A 271 11.10 6.43 -21.43
C MET A 271 9.77 7.18 -21.59
N LEU A 272 9.58 8.30 -20.88
CA LEU A 272 8.42 9.19 -21.02
C LEU A 272 8.32 9.78 -22.42
N GLY A 273 9.43 10.27 -22.99
CA GLY A 273 9.45 10.81 -24.36
C GLY A 273 8.96 9.78 -25.39
N ARG A 274 9.43 8.54 -25.28
CA ARG A 274 8.98 7.43 -26.14
C ARG A 274 7.52 7.05 -25.90
N ALA A 275 7.08 6.96 -24.64
CA ALA A 275 5.70 6.61 -24.32
C ALA A 275 4.71 7.69 -24.79
N ARG A 276 5.04 8.97 -24.57
CA ARG A 276 4.25 10.14 -24.98
C ARG A 276 4.12 10.29 -26.49
N ALA A 277 5.09 9.77 -27.26
CA ALA A 277 4.98 9.69 -28.71
C ALA A 277 3.94 8.66 -29.19
N LEU A 278 3.56 7.69 -28.35
CA LEU A 278 2.58 6.64 -28.67
C LEU A 278 1.19 6.96 -28.10
N GLN A 279 1.11 7.66 -26.98
CA GLN A 279 -0.14 8.02 -26.31
C GLN A 279 0.05 9.30 -25.49
N ASP A 280 -0.98 10.15 -25.42
CA ASP A 280 -0.97 11.26 -24.46
C ASP A 280 -1.00 10.73 -23.02
N LEU A 281 0.04 11.08 -22.26
CA LEU A 281 0.28 10.62 -20.89
C LEU A 281 0.62 11.85 -20.03
N PRO A 282 -0.41 12.62 -19.63
CA PRO A 282 -0.20 13.83 -18.86
C PRO A 282 0.40 13.51 -17.49
N SER A 283 1.37 14.32 -17.09
CA SER A 283 1.87 14.32 -15.71
C SER A 283 0.75 14.67 -14.74
N TRP A 284 0.81 14.15 -13.52
CA TRP A 284 0.07 14.82 -12.45
C TRP A 284 0.63 16.22 -12.23
N THR A 285 -0.27 17.19 -12.00
CA THR A 285 0.10 18.55 -11.58
C THR A 285 0.21 18.66 -10.07
N ARG A 286 -0.44 17.75 -9.35
CA ARG A 286 -0.38 17.57 -7.90
C ARG A 286 -0.65 16.13 -7.51
N PHE A 287 -0.22 15.70 -6.33
CA PHE A 287 -0.58 14.36 -5.86
C PHE A 287 -2.09 14.21 -5.62
N PRO A 288 -2.72 13.07 -6.01
CA PRO A 288 -4.12 12.83 -5.71
C PRO A 288 -4.36 12.84 -4.19
N LEU A 289 -5.43 13.54 -3.79
CA LEU A 289 -5.81 13.66 -2.38
C LEU A 289 -6.26 12.30 -1.81
N PRO A 290 -6.09 12.08 -0.48
CA PRO A 290 -6.65 10.93 0.19
C PRO A 290 -8.18 10.82 0.03
N GLN A 291 -8.70 9.63 0.31
CA GLN A 291 -10.14 9.36 0.33
C GLN A 291 -10.90 10.43 1.14
N PRO A 292 -11.96 11.04 0.61
CA PRO A 292 -12.81 11.94 1.39
C PRO A 292 -13.55 11.17 2.48
N GLU A 293 -13.83 11.86 3.59
CA GLU A 293 -14.69 11.32 4.64
C GLU A 293 -16.14 11.18 4.14
N LEU A 294 -16.75 10.01 4.37
CA LEU A 294 -18.08 9.69 3.87
C LEU A 294 -19.16 10.70 4.30
N GLU A 295 -19.11 11.15 5.56
CA GLU A 295 -20.07 12.12 6.11
C GLU A 295 -19.90 13.53 5.54
N ARG A 296 -18.69 13.86 5.04
CA ARG A 296 -18.37 15.20 4.53
C ARG A 296 -18.61 15.32 3.03
N ASP A 297 -18.27 14.29 2.25
CA ASP A 297 -18.48 14.25 0.81
C ASP A 297 -18.84 12.83 0.34
N ARG A 298 -20.12 12.48 0.45
CA ARG A 298 -20.65 11.16 0.07
C ARG A 298 -20.50 10.87 -1.42
N ALA A 299 -20.70 11.87 -2.28
CA ALA A 299 -20.55 11.71 -3.72
C ALA A 299 -19.08 11.52 -4.12
N GLY A 300 -18.16 12.26 -3.49
CA GLY A 300 -16.73 12.07 -3.63
C GLY A 300 -16.26 10.70 -3.13
N PHE A 301 -16.78 10.23 -1.99
CA PHE A 301 -16.52 8.87 -1.50
C PHE A 301 -16.94 7.82 -2.53
N ALA A 302 -18.11 7.98 -3.15
CA ALA A 302 -18.57 7.07 -4.21
C ALA A 302 -17.62 7.05 -5.42
N ARG A 303 -17.21 8.22 -5.92
CA ARG A 303 -16.27 8.35 -7.05
C ARG A 303 -14.89 7.77 -6.72
N TYR A 304 -14.45 7.90 -5.47
CA TYR A 304 -13.18 7.35 -5.00
C TYR A 304 -13.18 5.82 -5.05
N PHE A 305 -14.22 5.16 -4.53
CA PHE A 305 -14.33 3.69 -4.56
C PHE A 305 -14.65 3.12 -5.94
N ASP A 306 -15.11 3.95 -6.88
CA ASP A 306 -15.19 3.59 -8.30
C ASP A 306 -13.86 3.82 -9.05
N ASN A 307 -12.83 4.35 -8.37
CA ASN A 307 -11.56 4.73 -8.96
C ASN A 307 -11.74 5.53 -10.27
N HIS A 308 -12.68 6.48 -10.28
CA HIS A 308 -13.27 7.00 -11.52
C HIS A 308 -12.26 7.55 -12.55
N ASP A 309 -11.10 8.02 -12.11
CA ASP A 309 -10.02 8.60 -12.91
C ASP A 309 -8.74 7.75 -12.92
N GLY A 310 -8.77 6.55 -12.32
CA GLY A 310 -7.62 5.64 -12.21
C GLY A 310 -6.63 6.00 -11.10
N ASN A 311 -6.83 7.10 -10.36
CA ASN A 311 -5.84 7.67 -9.43
C ASN A 311 -6.20 7.48 -7.95
N ALA A 312 -7.30 6.81 -7.61
CA ALA A 312 -7.65 6.52 -6.22
C ALA A 312 -6.70 5.43 -5.64
N LEU A 313 -6.42 5.48 -4.33
CA LEU A 313 -5.52 4.50 -3.73
C LEU A 313 -6.19 3.13 -3.67
N PRO A 314 -5.56 2.08 -4.24
CA PRO A 314 -6.10 0.73 -4.12
C PRO A 314 -6.10 0.25 -2.67
N PRO A 315 -7.04 -0.64 -2.30
CA PRO A 315 -7.11 -1.22 -0.97
C PRO A 315 -5.80 -1.92 -0.54
N THR A 316 -5.58 -1.94 0.77
CA THR A 316 -4.46 -2.64 1.41
C THR A 316 -4.63 -4.16 1.33
N TRP A 317 -3.53 -4.91 1.51
CA TRP A 317 -3.58 -6.38 1.57
C TRP A 317 -2.73 -6.90 2.73
N LEU A 318 -2.94 -8.17 3.05
CA LEU A 318 -2.17 -8.88 4.07
C LEU A 318 -1.09 -9.74 3.42
N ALA A 319 0.11 -9.72 3.99
CA ALA A 319 1.19 -10.62 3.64
C ALA A 319 1.36 -11.66 4.75
N SER A 320 0.97 -12.90 4.46
CA SER A 320 1.06 -14.01 5.42
C SER A 320 2.52 -14.19 5.89
N GLY A 321 2.71 -14.20 7.21
CA GLY A 321 4.04 -14.36 7.82
C GLY A 321 4.91 -13.09 7.84
N ASP A 322 4.40 -11.94 7.41
CA ASP A 322 5.15 -10.67 7.43
C ASP A 322 4.26 -9.50 7.92
N ALA A 323 4.13 -9.42 9.26
CA ALA A 323 3.35 -8.38 9.92
C ALA A 323 3.93 -6.97 9.69
N ASP A 324 5.26 -6.85 9.61
CA ASP A 324 5.93 -5.57 9.37
C ASP A 324 5.60 -5.04 7.97
N TYR A 325 5.69 -5.89 6.94
CA TYR A 325 5.32 -5.51 5.58
C TYR A 325 3.82 -5.19 5.47
N THR A 326 2.98 -6.00 6.11
CA THR A 326 1.53 -5.75 6.18
C THR A 326 1.22 -4.37 6.79
N GLN A 327 1.85 -4.04 7.92
CA GLN A 327 1.67 -2.74 8.56
C GLN A 327 2.23 -1.60 7.71
N TRP A 328 3.38 -1.79 7.05
CA TRP A 328 3.99 -0.77 6.20
C TRP A 328 3.14 -0.47 4.95
N VAL A 329 2.61 -1.49 4.25
CA VAL A 329 1.68 -1.32 3.12
C VAL A 329 0.43 -0.57 3.54
N ARG A 330 -0.04 -0.80 4.77
CA ARG A 330 -1.15 -0.05 5.32
C ARG A 330 -0.77 1.41 5.59
N ASP A 331 0.28 1.61 6.36
CA ASP A 331 0.69 2.93 6.84
C ASP A 331 1.02 3.87 5.67
N ILE A 332 1.68 3.38 4.61
CA ILE A 332 2.04 4.19 3.44
C ILE A 332 0.81 4.74 2.69
N LYS A 333 -0.35 4.09 2.80
CA LYS A 333 -1.61 4.47 2.15
C LYS A 333 -2.51 5.35 3.02
N THR A 334 -2.12 5.66 4.25
CA THR A 334 -2.93 6.49 5.15
C THR A 334 -2.94 7.98 4.75
N PRO A 335 -3.96 8.75 5.19
CA PRO A 335 -3.96 10.20 5.07
C PRO A 335 -2.81 10.87 5.86
N ASP A 336 -2.44 10.34 7.02
CA ASP A 336 -1.34 10.91 7.82
C ASP A 336 -0.01 10.84 7.08
N THR A 337 0.29 9.72 6.40
CA THR A 337 1.47 9.62 5.54
C THR A 337 1.39 10.57 4.34
N PHE A 338 0.20 10.82 3.79
CA PHE A 338 0.06 11.81 2.73
C PHE A 338 0.48 13.20 3.21
N HIS A 339 -0.08 13.65 4.33
CA HIS A 339 0.20 14.97 4.88
C HIS A 339 1.60 15.10 5.51
N GLY A 340 2.14 14.01 6.08
CA GLY A 340 3.44 13.98 6.73
C GLY A 340 4.63 13.74 5.80
N ASN A 341 4.41 13.15 4.62
CA ASN A 341 5.47 12.79 3.68
C ASN A 341 5.21 13.28 2.25
N PHE A 342 4.11 12.87 1.62
CA PHE A 342 3.86 13.19 0.20
C PHE A 342 3.71 14.69 -0.06
N LEU A 343 2.96 15.40 0.77
CA LEU A 343 2.86 16.86 0.67
C LEU A 343 4.18 17.57 0.99
N VAL A 344 5.01 17.00 1.86
CA VAL A 344 6.35 17.54 2.16
C VAL A 344 7.24 17.41 0.94
N TRP A 345 7.27 16.26 0.27
CA TRP A 345 8.01 16.09 -0.98
C TRP A 345 7.47 16.96 -2.10
N GLU A 346 6.16 17.09 -2.23
CA GLU A 346 5.53 17.98 -3.21
C GLU A 346 5.96 19.44 -3.02
N SER A 347 6.00 19.91 -1.77
CA SER A 347 6.47 21.24 -1.43
C SER A 347 7.98 21.41 -1.66
N ARG A 348 8.82 20.48 -1.18
CA ARG A 348 10.28 20.61 -1.29
C ARG A 348 10.75 20.56 -2.73
N TYR A 349 10.18 19.67 -3.54
CA TYR A 349 10.61 19.49 -4.93
C TYR A 349 10.00 20.52 -5.89
N THR A 350 9.30 21.51 -5.37
CA THR A 350 8.86 22.71 -6.10
C THR A 350 9.40 24.00 -5.50
N ASP A 351 10.20 23.91 -4.43
CA ASP A 351 10.81 25.05 -3.74
C ASP A 351 12.17 25.40 -4.35
N PRO A 352 12.32 26.60 -4.97
CA PRO A 352 13.59 27.02 -5.55
C PRO A 352 14.72 27.14 -4.53
N GLU A 353 14.44 27.55 -3.29
CA GLU A 353 15.48 27.64 -2.26
C GLU A 353 16.02 26.27 -1.92
N TYR A 354 15.15 25.26 -1.80
CA TYR A 354 15.57 23.89 -1.59
C TYR A 354 16.33 23.32 -2.78
N LEU A 355 15.73 23.36 -3.97
CA LEU A 355 16.27 22.72 -5.17
C LEU A 355 17.62 23.29 -5.60
N SER A 356 17.84 24.59 -5.42
CA SER A 356 19.11 25.24 -5.77
C SER A 356 20.32 24.76 -4.95
N THR A 357 20.09 24.02 -3.86
CA THR A 357 21.17 23.46 -3.02
C THR A 357 21.69 22.11 -3.50
N LEU A 358 21.02 21.48 -4.47
CA LEU A 358 21.29 20.11 -4.90
C LEU A 358 21.88 20.08 -6.30
N THR A 359 22.90 19.26 -6.52
CA THR A 359 23.24 18.84 -7.89
C THR A 359 22.12 17.96 -8.47
N LEU A 360 22.11 17.78 -9.79
CA LEU A 360 21.14 16.91 -10.46
C LEU A 360 21.28 15.46 -9.99
N GLY A 361 22.51 14.98 -9.75
CA GLY A 361 22.77 13.67 -9.17
C GLY A 361 22.26 13.52 -7.74
N GLN A 362 22.43 14.54 -6.89
CA GLN A 362 21.89 14.54 -5.53
C GLN A 362 20.37 14.53 -5.53
N PHE A 363 19.74 15.38 -6.35
CA PHE A 363 18.30 15.46 -6.46
C PHE A 363 17.68 14.14 -6.93
N GLY A 364 18.26 13.53 -7.99
CA GLY A 364 17.79 12.24 -8.51
C GLY A 364 17.92 11.11 -7.49
N SER A 365 19.03 11.06 -6.75
CA SER A 365 19.24 10.09 -5.68
C SER A 365 18.21 10.27 -4.55
N GLU A 366 17.98 11.51 -4.11
CA GLU A 366 17.00 11.80 -3.04
C GLU A 366 15.57 11.42 -3.46
N VAL A 367 15.17 11.75 -4.68
CA VAL A 367 13.86 11.38 -5.22
C VAL A 367 13.71 9.87 -5.33
N GLU A 368 14.70 9.17 -5.91
CA GLU A 368 14.65 7.71 -6.11
C GLU A 368 14.53 6.94 -4.78
N LEU A 369 15.33 7.32 -3.79
CA LEU A 369 15.41 6.60 -2.51
C LEU A 369 14.35 7.01 -1.49
N GLY A 370 13.75 8.19 -1.65
CA GLY A 370 12.70 8.71 -0.78
C GLY A 370 11.30 8.53 -1.37
N LEU A 371 10.98 9.31 -2.39
CA LEU A 371 9.63 9.47 -2.93
C LEU A 371 9.25 8.35 -3.91
N HIS A 372 10.15 7.99 -4.83
CA HIS A 372 9.85 7.09 -5.96
C HIS A 372 9.36 5.71 -5.48
N ASP A 373 10.13 5.02 -4.64
CA ASP A 373 9.75 3.70 -4.10
C ASP A 373 8.38 3.76 -3.39
N TRP A 374 8.08 4.91 -2.75
CA TRP A 374 6.84 5.14 -2.03
C TRP A 374 5.65 5.42 -2.94
N LEU A 375 5.85 6.13 -4.06
CA LEU A 375 4.81 6.33 -5.08
C LEU A 375 4.32 4.99 -5.65
N HIS A 376 5.25 4.10 -5.99
CA HIS A 376 4.92 2.76 -6.47
C HIS A 376 4.07 1.99 -5.47
N MET A 377 4.51 1.88 -4.22
CA MET A 377 3.81 1.06 -3.22
C MET A 377 2.52 1.71 -2.70
N ARG A 378 2.42 3.04 -2.71
CA ARG A 378 1.19 3.75 -2.32
C ARG A 378 0.07 3.53 -3.33
N TRP A 379 0.36 3.52 -4.63
CA TRP A 379 -0.64 3.27 -5.68
C TRP A 379 -0.69 1.82 -6.17
N ALA A 380 0.18 0.93 -5.69
CA ALA A 380 0.10 -0.49 -6.00
C ALA A 380 -1.24 -1.09 -5.53
N SER A 381 -1.91 -1.83 -6.42
CA SER A 381 -2.90 -2.85 -6.06
C SER A 381 -2.18 -4.12 -5.61
N VAL A 382 -2.93 -5.06 -5.03
CA VAL A 382 -2.38 -6.38 -4.70
C VAL A 382 -1.84 -7.04 -5.98
N PRO A 383 -0.61 -7.57 -5.97
CA PRO A 383 -0.10 -8.35 -7.10
C PRO A 383 -0.97 -9.61 -7.31
N ARG A 384 -1.22 -9.97 -8.57
CA ARG A 384 -2.05 -11.12 -8.95
C ARG A 384 -1.30 -12.03 -9.91
N ASP A 385 -1.58 -13.34 -9.85
CA ASP A 385 -1.11 -14.28 -10.86
C ASP A 385 -1.86 -14.01 -12.18
N PRO A 386 -1.17 -13.69 -13.29
CA PRO A 386 -1.82 -13.30 -14.54
C PRO A 386 -2.67 -14.40 -15.17
N SER A 387 -2.40 -15.68 -14.87
CA SER A 387 -3.13 -16.80 -15.44
C SER A 387 -4.52 -17.00 -14.83
N ASN A 388 -4.76 -16.55 -13.60
CA ASN A 388 -6.02 -16.83 -12.90
C ASN A 388 -6.53 -15.67 -12.00
N GLY A 389 -5.80 -14.56 -11.88
CA GLY A 389 -6.18 -13.39 -11.09
C GLY A 389 -6.05 -13.56 -9.57
N MET A 390 -5.52 -14.68 -9.09
CA MET A 390 -5.38 -14.95 -7.66
C MET A 390 -4.37 -13.99 -7.03
N PRO A 391 -4.67 -13.39 -5.84
CA PRO A 391 -3.71 -12.57 -5.12
C PRO A 391 -2.43 -13.32 -4.75
N VAL A 392 -1.26 -12.71 -4.99
CA VAL A 392 0.08 -13.21 -4.65
C VAL A 392 0.83 -12.16 -3.83
N PRO A 393 0.48 -11.93 -2.53
CA PRO A 393 0.92 -10.75 -1.76
C PRO A 393 2.43 -10.42 -1.73
N THR A 394 3.28 -11.42 -1.96
CA THR A 394 4.75 -11.29 -2.00
C THR A 394 5.31 -11.00 -3.40
N ALA A 395 4.44 -10.91 -4.40
CA ALA A 395 4.74 -10.80 -5.83
C ALA A 395 5.57 -11.97 -6.38
N ARG A 396 5.93 -11.85 -7.66
CA ARG A 396 6.80 -12.77 -8.41
C ARG A 396 8.22 -12.76 -7.83
N THR A 397 8.92 -13.89 -7.87
CA THR A 397 10.36 -13.90 -7.57
C THR A 397 11.14 -13.23 -8.71
N PRO A 398 12.18 -12.43 -8.43
CA PRO A 398 12.87 -11.68 -9.49
C PRO A 398 13.41 -12.52 -10.66
N ASP A 399 13.71 -13.79 -10.44
CA ASP A 399 14.26 -14.75 -11.39
C ASP A 399 13.22 -15.69 -12.04
N ASP A 400 11.93 -15.59 -11.68
CA ASP A 400 10.85 -16.35 -12.34
C ASP A 400 10.46 -15.67 -13.66
N PHE A 401 10.89 -16.24 -14.78
CA PHE A 401 10.58 -15.77 -16.14
C PHE A 401 9.55 -16.65 -16.84
N ALA A 402 8.64 -17.28 -16.10
CA ALA A 402 7.54 -18.00 -16.72
C ALA A 402 6.69 -17.06 -17.59
N GLU A 403 6.22 -17.57 -18.74
CA GLU A 403 5.52 -16.80 -19.77
C GLU A 403 4.32 -16.02 -19.24
N ARG A 404 3.58 -16.58 -18.27
CA ARG A 404 2.43 -15.92 -17.63
C ARG A 404 2.76 -14.53 -17.09
N TRP A 405 3.97 -14.31 -16.57
CA TRP A 405 4.35 -13.02 -15.99
C TRP A 405 4.52 -11.92 -17.04
N PHE A 406 4.70 -12.26 -18.32
CA PHE A 406 4.81 -11.28 -19.39
C PHE A 406 3.45 -10.74 -19.86
N ALA A 407 2.36 -11.42 -19.49
CA ALA A 407 1.00 -11.02 -19.86
C ALA A 407 0.65 -9.61 -19.38
N GLU A 408 -0.23 -8.92 -20.11
CA GLU A 408 -0.64 -7.53 -19.83
C GLU A 408 -1.30 -7.37 -18.45
N GLN A 409 -1.91 -8.43 -17.92
CA GLN A 409 -2.51 -8.46 -16.58
C GLN A 409 -1.46 -8.33 -15.47
N ASN A 410 -0.17 -8.53 -15.75
CA ASN A 410 0.91 -8.20 -14.83
C ASN A 410 1.36 -6.73 -15.02
N ASP A 411 0.71 -5.85 -14.29
CA ASP A 411 0.96 -4.40 -14.20
C ASP A 411 1.26 -3.95 -12.75
N PHE A 412 1.80 -4.86 -11.94
CA PHE A 412 2.06 -4.59 -10.53
C PHE A 412 3.13 -3.51 -10.32
N LEU A 413 2.73 -2.39 -9.73
CA LEU A 413 3.63 -1.26 -9.45
C LEU A 413 4.81 -1.62 -8.53
N GLY A 414 4.71 -2.65 -7.69
CA GLY A 414 5.76 -3.02 -6.76
C GLY A 414 6.99 -3.74 -7.34
N ASP A 415 7.00 -4.06 -8.65
CA ASP A 415 8.09 -4.74 -9.36
C ASP A 415 8.43 -4.00 -10.67
N PRO A 416 9.68 -3.55 -10.91
CA PRO A 416 10.07 -2.90 -12.18
C PRO A 416 9.88 -3.79 -13.41
N PHE A 417 9.74 -5.10 -13.25
CA PHE A 417 9.35 -5.98 -14.36
C PHE A 417 7.94 -5.69 -14.91
N SER A 418 7.07 -5.06 -14.12
CA SER A 418 5.69 -4.77 -14.50
C SER A 418 5.19 -3.36 -14.18
N SER A 419 5.90 -2.58 -13.36
CA SER A 419 5.41 -1.29 -12.90
C SER A 419 5.11 -0.32 -14.05
N HIS A 420 5.91 -0.32 -15.11
CA HIS A 420 5.74 0.54 -16.29
C HIS A 420 4.49 0.21 -17.12
N VAL A 421 3.87 -0.96 -16.92
CA VAL A 421 2.60 -1.32 -17.59
C VAL A 421 1.40 -0.66 -16.91
N ASN A 422 1.53 -0.27 -15.64
CA ASN A 422 0.46 0.40 -14.92
C ASN A 422 0.27 1.84 -15.43
N PRO A 423 -0.95 2.30 -15.75
CA PRO A 423 -1.15 3.69 -16.19
C PRO A 423 -0.67 4.75 -15.19
N VAL A 424 -0.83 4.50 -13.88
CA VAL A 424 -0.44 5.43 -12.81
C VAL A 424 1.07 5.69 -12.79
N PHE A 425 1.86 4.71 -13.25
CA PHE A 425 3.31 4.88 -13.44
C PHE A 425 3.63 6.15 -14.21
N TRP A 426 2.97 6.36 -15.33
CA TRP A 426 3.26 7.47 -16.24
C TRP A 426 2.85 8.83 -15.65
N HIS A 427 1.79 8.85 -14.84
CA HIS A 427 1.34 10.07 -14.20
C HIS A 427 2.33 10.59 -13.16
N PHE A 428 2.81 9.73 -12.25
CA PHE A 428 3.75 10.16 -11.23
C PHE A 428 5.20 10.24 -11.74
N HIS A 429 5.60 9.45 -12.74
CA HIS A 429 6.89 9.64 -13.39
C HIS A 429 6.93 10.94 -14.20
N GLY A 430 5.81 11.30 -14.85
CA GLY A 430 5.66 12.63 -15.44
C GLY A 430 5.78 13.75 -14.39
N TRP A 431 5.12 13.59 -13.23
CA TRP A 431 5.26 14.54 -12.13
C TRP A 431 6.72 14.66 -11.66
N ILE A 432 7.46 13.55 -11.55
CA ILE A 432 8.89 13.56 -11.19
C ILE A 432 9.71 14.28 -12.26
N ASP A 433 9.48 13.97 -13.53
CA ASP A 433 10.18 14.55 -14.68
C ASP A 433 9.99 16.08 -14.78
N ASP A 434 8.80 16.57 -14.46
CA ASP A 434 8.51 18.00 -14.44
C ASP A 434 9.32 18.73 -13.33
N ARG A 435 9.65 18.07 -12.21
CA ARG A 435 10.46 18.68 -11.13
C ARG A 435 11.90 18.96 -11.57
N ILE A 436 12.39 18.30 -12.62
CA ILE A 436 13.71 18.58 -13.18
C ILE A 436 13.73 20.00 -13.78
N GLU A 437 12.61 20.46 -14.34
CA GLU A 437 12.49 21.83 -14.83
C GLU A 437 12.38 22.83 -13.67
N ASP A 438 11.67 22.49 -12.59
CA ASP A 438 11.69 23.28 -11.35
C ASP A 438 13.12 23.42 -10.79
N TRP A 439 13.91 22.34 -10.80
CA TRP A 439 15.32 22.36 -10.43
C TRP A 439 16.16 23.25 -11.35
N PHE A 440 15.97 23.16 -12.66
CA PHE A 440 16.65 24.04 -13.60
C PHE A 440 16.32 25.52 -13.33
N HIS A 441 15.04 25.84 -13.14
CA HIS A 441 14.60 27.20 -12.83
C HIS A 441 15.14 27.71 -11.49
N ALA A 442 15.28 26.84 -10.49
CA ALA A 442 15.91 27.15 -9.22
C ALA A 442 17.39 27.55 -9.40
N HIS A 443 18.14 26.80 -10.20
CA HIS A 443 19.53 27.13 -10.53
C HIS A 443 19.65 28.37 -11.42
N GLU A 444 18.80 28.57 -12.41
CA GLU A 444 18.82 29.80 -13.19
C GLU A 444 18.53 31.04 -12.34
N ARG A 445 17.72 30.89 -11.28
CA ARG A 445 17.40 31.97 -10.35
C ARG A 445 18.58 32.30 -9.42
N LEU A 446 19.23 31.31 -8.82
CA LEU A 446 20.25 31.51 -7.78
C LEU A 446 21.70 31.40 -8.30
N HIS A 447 21.91 30.73 -9.43
CA HIS A 447 23.18 30.37 -10.04
C HIS A 447 23.13 30.62 -11.58
N PRO A 448 22.79 31.83 -12.02
CA PRO A 448 22.42 32.10 -13.42
C PRO A 448 23.50 31.69 -14.42
N GLY A 449 23.15 30.86 -15.40
CA GLY A 449 24.04 30.41 -16.46
C GLY A 449 25.04 29.33 -16.07
N GLU A 450 25.01 28.85 -14.82
CA GLU A 450 25.83 27.72 -14.37
C GLU A 450 25.26 26.37 -14.82
N VAL A 451 23.97 26.28 -15.15
CA VAL A 451 23.32 25.12 -15.75
C VAL A 451 22.95 25.43 -17.20
N ARG A 452 23.39 24.60 -18.14
CA ARG A 452 23.17 24.84 -19.58
C ARG A 452 22.37 23.70 -20.17
N ARG A 453 21.32 24.00 -20.91
CA ARG A 453 20.54 23.00 -21.65
C ARG A 453 21.40 22.38 -22.77
N LEU A 454 21.20 21.09 -23.01
CA LEU A 454 21.86 20.29 -24.04
C LEU A 454 20.91 19.18 -24.49
N GLU A 455 20.94 18.78 -25.76
CA GLU A 455 20.29 17.54 -26.18
C GLU A 455 21.25 16.36 -26.04
N VAL A 456 20.84 15.31 -25.32
CA VAL A 456 21.64 14.09 -25.13
C VAL A 456 20.78 12.90 -25.58
N ASN A 457 21.26 12.13 -26.56
CA ASN A 457 20.52 10.99 -27.14
C ASN A 457 19.07 11.34 -27.56
N GLY A 458 18.85 12.53 -28.13
CA GLY A 458 17.51 13.00 -28.54
C GLY A 458 16.59 13.42 -27.39
N VAL A 459 17.12 13.54 -26.16
CA VAL A 459 16.38 13.96 -24.97
C VAL A 459 16.82 15.37 -24.55
N PRO A 460 15.88 16.31 -24.33
CA PRO A 460 16.18 17.60 -23.71
C PRO A 460 16.76 17.41 -22.30
N TRP A 461 18.01 17.81 -22.14
CA TRP A 461 18.83 17.57 -20.95
C TRP A 461 19.74 18.78 -20.63
N PHE A 462 20.80 18.53 -19.87
CA PHE A 462 21.76 19.54 -19.42
C PHE A 462 23.20 19.11 -19.68
N ALA A 463 24.06 20.07 -19.93
CA ALA A 463 25.49 19.86 -20.10
C ALA A 463 26.17 19.62 -18.73
N PRO A 464 27.23 18.81 -18.67
CA PRO A 464 28.02 18.62 -17.46
C PRO A 464 28.61 19.93 -16.96
N GLY A 465 28.68 20.11 -15.65
CA GLY A 465 29.11 21.34 -15.01
C GLY A 465 29.13 21.24 -13.49
N ARG A 466 29.02 22.37 -12.80
CA ARG A 466 29.02 22.40 -11.32
C ARG A 466 27.87 21.60 -10.71
N TRP A 467 26.71 21.63 -11.37
CA TRP A 467 25.46 21.07 -10.85
C TRP A 467 24.98 19.83 -11.60
N VAL A 468 25.73 19.37 -12.60
CA VAL A 468 25.44 18.19 -13.43
C VAL A 468 26.75 17.41 -13.51
N GLU A 469 26.85 16.31 -12.79
CA GLU A 469 28.10 15.61 -12.54
C GLU A 469 28.58 14.78 -13.73
N VAL A 470 27.65 14.23 -14.53
CA VAL A 470 27.99 13.35 -15.65
C VAL A 470 27.50 13.86 -17.00
N ALA A 471 28.21 13.48 -18.06
CA ALA A 471 27.84 13.81 -19.44
C ALA A 471 27.16 12.63 -20.16
N ASP A 472 27.19 11.45 -19.53
CA ASP A 472 26.93 10.16 -20.12
C ASP A 472 25.89 9.37 -19.29
N PRO A 473 24.63 9.83 -19.23
CA PRO A 473 23.60 9.11 -18.49
C PRO A 473 23.37 7.69 -19.06
N TRP A 474 23.11 6.73 -18.17
CA TRP A 474 23.11 5.30 -18.50
C TRP A 474 21.72 4.77 -18.88
N LEU A 475 21.59 4.37 -20.15
CA LEU A 475 20.43 3.66 -20.69
C LEU A 475 20.70 2.15 -20.89
N GLY A 476 21.55 1.55 -20.06
CA GLY A 476 21.98 0.16 -20.27
C GLY A 476 23.01 0.04 -21.41
N PRO A 477 23.05 -1.12 -22.09
CA PRO A 477 24.02 -1.38 -23.16
C PRO A 477 23.97 -0.40 -24.32
N ASP A 478 22.81 0.22 -24.60
CA ASP A 478 22.64 1.22 -25.67
C ASP A 478 23.59 2.44 -25.51
N THR A 479 24.08 2.71 -24.30
CA THR A 479 24.99 3.84 -24.01
C THR A 479 26.36 3.41 -23.48
N HIS A 480 26.44 2.29 -22.76
CA HIS A 480 27.67 1.84 -22.07
C HIS A 480 27.94 0.34 -22.25
N GLY A 481 27.36 -0.27 -23.30
CA GLY A 481 27.68 -1.62 -23.74
C GLY A 481 29.09 -1.72 -24.31
N CYS A 482 29.58 -2.95 -24.48
CA CYS A 482 30.92 -3.22 -24.98
C CYS A 482 30.91 -3.86 -26.38
N SER A 483 29.74 -4.30 -26.87
CA SER A 483 29.62 -5.07 -28.10
C SER A 483 29.15 -4.21 -29.28
N THR A 484 29.89 -4.26 -30.39
CA THR A 484 29.41 -3.81 -31.71
C THR A 484 28.72 -4.93 -32.50
N VAL A 485 28.52 -6.11 -31.88
CA VAL A 485 27.92 -7.28 -32.54
C VAL A 485 26.40 -7.10 -32.61
N PRO A 486 25.80 -7.11 -33.80
CA PRO A 486 24.34 -7.09 -33.94
C PRO A 486 23.71 -8.28 -33.20
N GLY A 487 22.68 -8.00 -32.42
CA GLY A 487 21.85 -9.00 -31.76
C GLY A 487 21.04 -9.81 -32.77
N LEU A 488 20.35 -10.84 -32.26
CA LEU A 488 19.49 -11.72 -33.07
C LEU A 488 18.35 -10.97 -33.78
N ARG A 489 18.04 -9.73 -33.38
CA ARG A 489 17.07 -8.84 -34.03
C ARG A 489 17.74 -7.63 -34.69
N PRO A 490 17.31 -7.24 -35.90
CA PRO A 490 17.87 -6.08 -36.61
C PRO A 490 17.82 -4.79 -35.77
N GLY A 491 18.95 -4.08 -35.67
CA GLY A 491 19.04 -2.76 -35.01
C GLY A 491 19.21 -2.78 -33.49
N ARG A 492 19.46 -3.93 -32.86
CA ARG A 492 19.74 -4.04 -31.41
C ARG A 492 21.04 -4.80 -31.16
N SER A 493 21.74 -4.52 -30.06
CA SER A 493 22.94 -5.28 -29.69
C SER A 493 22.57 -6.64 -29.07
N VAL A 494 23.51 -7.59 -29.05
CA VAL A 494 23.36 -8.89 -28.35
C VAL A 494 23.05 -8.71 -26.86
N GLU A 495 23.47 -7.60 -26.27
CA GLU A 495 23.29 -7.32 -24.83
C GLU A 495 21.82 -7.03 -24.49
N MET A 496 21.05 -6.53 -25.47
CA MET A 496 19.61 -6.27 -25.36
C MET A 496 18.74 -7.49 -25.68
N ASP A 497 19.34 -8.66 -25.92
CA ASP A 497 18.62 -9.91 -26.11
C ASP A 497 17.95 -10.39 -24.81
N PRO A 498 16.68 -10.85 -24.83
CA PRO A 498 15.99 -11.35 -23.65
C PRO A 498 16.75 -12.43 -22.87
N GLU A 499 17.43 -13.36 -23.53
CA GLU A 499 18.16 -14.42 -22.82
C GLU A 499 19.42 -13.89 -22.14
N THR A 500 20.11 -12.91 -22.75
CA THR A 500 21.20 -12.18 -22.11
C THR A 500 20.74 -11.45 -20.85
N MET A 501 19.59 -10.75 -20.92
CA MET A 501 19.05 -10.05 -19.77
C MET A 501 18.58 -11.00 -18.66
N LYS A 502 17.96 -12.13 -19.01
CA LYS A 502 17.62 -13.20 -18.04
C LYS A 502 18.87 -13.76 -17.37
N LEU A 503 19.96 -13.98 -18.12
CA LEU A 503 21.23 -14.44 -17.56
C LEU A 503 21.82 -13.41 -16.58
N ALA A 504 21.83 -12.13 -16.94
CA ALA A 504 22.31 -11.05 -16.07
C ALA A 504 21.49 -10.95 -14.77
N LEU A 505 20.15 -11.05 -14.86
CA LEU A 505 19.27 -11.10 -13.69
C LEU A 505 19.58 -12.33 -12.83
N ARG A 506 19.73 -13.52 -13.42
CA ARG A 506 20.14 -14.73 -12.70
C ARG A 506 21.49 -14.56 -12.00
N ILE A 507 22.47 -13.87 -12.59
CA ILE A 507 23.76 -13.58 -11.94
C ILE A 507 23.57 -12.68 -10.70
N ILE A 508 22.71 -11.65 -10.82
CA ILE A 508 22.43 -10.72 -9.71
C ILE A 508 21.74 -11.45 -8.55
N TYR A 509 20.79 -12.33 -8.86
CA TYR A 509 19.92 -12.98 -7.87
C TYR A 509 20.35 -14.39 -7.46
N SER A 510 21.26 -15.06 -8.19
CA SER A 510 21.77 -16.37 -7.80
C SER A 510 22.47 -16.27 -6.46
N ASP A 511 22.17 -17.17 -5.53
CA ASP A 511 22.77 -17.13 -4.19
C ASP A 511 24.28 -17.39 -4.25
N GLU A 512 25.03 -16.63 -3.45
CA GLU A 512 26.32 -17.06 -2.92
C GLU A 512 26.05 -18.06 -1.78
N ASP A 513 25.86 -19.34 -2.13
CA ASP A 513 26.09 -20.60 -1.40
C ASP A 513 26.08 -20.72 0.16
N LEU A 514 25.52 -19.80 0.97
CA LEU A 514 25.49 -20.02 2.44
C LEU A 514 24.27 -19.50 3.23
N LEU A 515 23.33 -18.79 2.61
CA LEU A 515 22.13 -18.31 3.30
C LEU A 515 20.91 -19.25 3.21
N ASP A 516 20.96 -20.25 2.32
CA ASP A 516 19.88 -21.25 2.18
C ASP A 516 19.65 -22.08 3.44
N LYS A 517 20.67 -22.24 4.29
CA LYS A 517 20.53 -22.97 5.57
C LYS A 517 19.88 -22.15 6.68
N LEU A 518 19.60 -20.85 6.47
CA LEU A 518 18.99 -19.94 7.45
C LEU A 518 17.66 -19.33 6.97
N ARG A 519 17.13 -19.79 5.83
CA ARG A 519 15.96 -19.19 5.15
C ARG A 519 14.59 -19.20 5.83
N PRO A 520 14.25 -19.96 6.90
CA PRO A 520 12.91 -19.82 7.48
C PRO A 520 12.65 -18.49 8.22
N LYS A 521 13.54 -17.48 8.15
CA LYS A 521 13.42 -16.22 8.91
C LYS A 521 13.41 -14.90 8.12
N VAL A 522 13.60 -14.91 6.79
CA VAL A 522 13.55 -13.65 6.00
C VAL A 522 12.37 -13.68 5.04
N PRO A 523 11.30 -12.89 5.30
CA PRO A 523 10.11 -12.90 4.44
C PRO A 523 10.40 -12.28 3.07
N GLN A 524 9.80 -12.85 2.02
CA GLN A 524 9.86 -12.33 0.66
C GLN A 524 8.97 -11.10 0.53
N ARG A 525 9.48 -10.04 -0.11
CA ARG A 525 8.79 -8.75 -0.29
C ARG A 525 8.95 -8.25 -1.73
N PRO A 526 8.00 -7.49 -2.28
CA PRO A 526 8.14 -6.79 -3.56
C PRO A 526 9.39 -5.91 -3.65
N TRP A 527 9.83 -5.61 -4.87
CA TRP A 527 11.04 -4.85 -5.14
C TRP A 527 11.04 -3.52 -4.39
N TYR A 528 10.02 -2.67 -4.56
CA TYR A 528 9.96 -1.34 -3.93
C TYR A 528 9.65 -1.38 -2.42
N ALA A 529 9.34 -2.56 -1.86
CA ALA A 529 9.14 -2.76 -0.42
C ALA A 529 10.37 -3.38 0.28
N ARG A 530 11.39 -3.83 -0.46
CA ARG A 530 12.53 -4.58 0.12
C ARG A 530 13.40 -3.77 1.08
N ASN A 531 13.35 -2.44 0.99
CA ASN A 531 14.09 -1.51 1.85
C ASN A 531 13.17 -0.78 2.85
N LEU A 532 11.95 -1.28 3.07
CA LEU A 532 11.01 -0.63 4.00
C LEU A 532 11.61 -0.47 5.39
N LYS A 533 11.23 0.62 6.06
CA LYS A 533 11.54 0.88 7.47
C LYS A 533 10.26 1.31 8.17
N VAL A 534 9.93 0.63 9.26
CA VAL A 534 8.81 1.00 10.13
C VAL A 534 9.36 1.92 11.22
N ALA A 535 8.80 3.12 11.36
CA ALA A 535 9.16 4.01 12.45
C ALA A 535 8.76 3.37 13.79
N GLN A 536 9.67 3.35 14.77
CA GLN A 536 9.31 2.95 16.13
C GLN A 536 8.32 3.97 16.68
N ARG A 537 7.07 3.55 16.91
CA ARG A 537 6.12 4.37 17.68
C ARG A 537 6.63 4.42 19.11
N SER A 538 7.02 5.61 19.59
CA SER A 538 7.21 5.86 21.01
C SER A 538 5.91 5.43 21.72
N ARG A 539 6.04 4.46 22.62
CA ARG A 539 4.92 3.99 23.45
C ARG A 539 4.49 5.06 24.44
#